data_AF-A0A679EBV6-F1
#
_entry.id   AF-A0A679EBV6-F1
#
_cell.length_a   1.000
_cell.length_b   1.000
_cell.length_c   1.000
_cell.angle_alpha   90.00
_cell.angle_beta   90.00
_cell.angle_gamma   90.00
#
_symmetry.space_group_name_H-M   'P 1'
#
loop_
_entity.id
_entity.type
_entity.pdbx_description
1 polymer ?
#
loop_
_entity_poly.entity_id
_entity_poly.type
_entity_poly.pdbx_seq_one_letter_code
_entity_poly.pdbx_strand_id
1 'polypeptide(L)' 'SYHIQKSKCAQCGYPAAKLRSCHWSVKAKRRKTTGTGRMRHLKIVRSFPQRIQRRKPT' A
#
# COMPACT_ATOMS: atom_id res chain seq x y z
N SER A 1 -5.63 5.44 16.73
CA SER A 1 -5.99 4.03 16.45
C SER A 1 -5.06 3.01 17.06
N TYR A 2 -3.81 3.36 17.41
CA TYR A 2 -2.95 2.43 18.13
C TYR A 2 -3.41 2.32 19.59
N HIS A 3 -3.73 1.10 20.01
CA HIS A 3 -4.20 0.81 21.36
C HIS A 3 -3.00 0.41 22.22
N ILE A 4 -2.73 1.14 23.30
CA ILE A 4 -1.52 1.00 24.12
C ILE A 4 -1.46 -0.37 24.81
N GLN A 5 -2.50 -0.73 25.58
CA GLN A 5 -2.51 -2.00 26.32
C GLN A 5 -2.47 -3.24 25.42
N LYS A 6 -3.15 -3.18 24.27
CA LYS A 6 -3.22 -4.29 23.31
C LYS A 6 -2.07 -4.26 22.30
N SER A 7 -1.23 -3.23 22.36
CA SER A 7 -0.14 -2.94 21.42
C SER A 7 -0.53 -3.19 19.95
N LYS A 8 -1.73 -2.76 19.56
CA LYS A 8 -2.34 -3.08 18.26
C LYS A 8 -3.08 -1.89 17.68
N CYS A 9 -2.92 -1.68 16.38
CA CYS A 9 -3.66 -0.65 15.66
C CYS A 9 -5.02 -1.15 15.19
N ALA A 10 -6.09 -0.52 15.67
CA ALA A 10 -7.46 -0.82 15.26
C ALA A 10 -7.75 -0.50 13.77
N GLN A 11 -6.91 0.35 13.13
CA GLN A 11 -7.14 0.79 11.76
C GLN A 11 -6.35 0.00 10.72
N CYS A 12 -5.03 -0.14 10.89
CA CYS A 12 -4.17 -0.84 9.93
C CYS A 12 -3.79 -2.26 10.36
N GLY A 13 -3.98 -2.63 11.62
CA GLY A 13 -3.61 -3.96 12.13
C GLY A 13 -2.16 -4.11 12.56
N TYR A 14 -1.32 -3.07 12.46
CA TYR A 14 0.06 -3.09 12.99
C TYR A 14 0.05 -3.61 14.44
N PRO A 15 0.91 -4.57 14.82
CA PRO A 15 2.13 -5.06 14.14
C PRO A 15 1.95 -6.22 13.15
N ALA A 16 0.72 -6.59 12.77
CA ALA A 16 0.52 -7.66 11.79
C ALA A 16 1.15 -7.32 10.43
N ALA A 17 1.73 -8.33 9.77
CA ALA A 17 2.34 -8.18 8.45
C ALA A 17 1.33 -7.77 7.36
N LYS A 18 0.08 -8.22 7.48
CA LYS A 18 -1.00 -7.87 6.56
C LYS A 18 -1.79 -6.68 7.09
N LEU A 19 -2.17 -5.78 6.17
CA LEU A 19 -3.07 -4.67 6.48
C LEU A 19 -4.47 -5.18 6.82
N ARG A 20 -5.05 -4.64 7.89
CA ARG A 20 -6.43 -4.94 8.28
C ARG A 20 -7.42 -4.41 7.24
N SER A 21 -8.23 -5.31 6.70
CA SER A 21 -9.35 -4.99 5.81
C SER A 21 -10.55 -5.89 6.13
N CYS A 22 -11.76 -5.36 5.95
CA CYS A 22 -12.99 -6.09 6.24
C CYS A 22 -14.02 -5.90 5.11
N HIS A 23 -14.72 -6.95 4.71
CA HIS A 23 -15.69 -6.93 3.61
C HIS A 23 -16.93 -6.09 3.91
N TRP A 24 -17.33 -6.02 5.19
CA TRP A 24 -18.50 -5.26 5.64
C TRP A 24 -18.36 -3.74 5.50
N SER A 25 -17.15 -3.19 5.29
CA SER A 25 -16.95 -1.76 5.04
C SER A 25 -16.20 -1.50 3.75
N VAL A 26 -16.96 -1.45 2.65
CA VAL A 26 -16.45 -1.11 1.31
C VAL A 26 -15.84 0.30 1.30
N LYS A 27 -16.45 1.25 2.01
CA LYS A 27 -15.93 2.63 2.16
C LYS A 27 -14.57 2.66 2.83
N ALA A 28 -14.35 1.85 3.86
CA ALA A 28 -13.06 1.77 4.53
C ALA A 28 -11.97 1.17 3.63
N LYS A 29 -12.32 0.17 2.80
CA LYS A 29 -11.42 -0.36 1.77
C LYS A 29 -11.04 0.74 0.76
N ARG A 30 -12.01 1.43 0.15
CA ARG A 30 -11.78 2.49 -0.86
C ARG A 30 -10.86 3.62 -0.39
N ARG A 31 -10.89 3.97 0.90
CA ARG A 31 -10.00 5.01 1.46
C ARG A 31 -8.53 4.60 1.50
N LYS A 32 -8.22 3.30 1.50
CA LYS A 32 -6.87 2.76 1.70
C LYS A 32 -6.33 2.00 0.48
N THR A 33 -7.13 1.78 -0.55
CA THR A 33 -6.71 1.05 -1.74
C THR A 33 -5.58 1.76 -2.47
N THR A 34 -4.83 1.01 -3.28
CA THR A 34 -3.83 1.56 -4.21
C THR A 34 -4.45 2.67 -5.05
N GLY A 35 -3.72 3.75 -5.29
CA GLY A 35 -4.24 4.93 -5.98
C GLY A 35 -4.53 6.14 -5.09
N THR A 36 -4.82 5.93 -3.81
CA THR A 36 -5.10 7.05 -2.87
C THR A 36 -3.84 7.77 -2.39
N GLY A 37 -2.71 7.07 -2.38
CA GLY A 37 -1.41 7.63 -1.99
C GLY A 37 -0.61 8.22 -3.16
N ARG A 38 0.58 8.75 -2.87
CA ARG A 38 1.44 9.41 -3.86
C ARG A 38 1.95 8.50 -4.99
N MET A 39 1.94 7.17 -4.80
CA MET A 39 2.36 6.16 -5.79
C MET A 39 3.73 6.44 -6.44
N ARG A 40 4.75 6.78 -5.64
CA ARG A 40 6.07 7.22 -6.13
C ARG A 40 6.69 6.27 -7.17
N HIS A 41 6.65 4.96 -6.90
CA HIS A 41 7.20 3.95 -7.80
C HIS A 41 6.22 3.57 -8.93
N LEU A 42 4.98 3.22 -8.59
CA LEU A 42 3.99 2.73 -9.55
C LEU A 42 3.65 3.75 -10.66
N LYS A 43 3.76 5.05 -10.39
CA LYS A 43 3.57 6.09 -11.42
C LYS A 43 4.65 6.05 -12.51
N ILE A 44 5.89 5.80 -12.12
CA ILE A 44 7.03 5.73 -13.04
C ILE A 44 6.90 4.46 -13.90
N VAL A 45 6.57 3.33 -13.26
CA VAL A 45 6.35 2.04 -13.95
C VAL A 45 5.22 2.13 -14.98
N ARG A 46 4.12 2.84 -14.65
CA ARG A 46 2.99 3.03 -15.57
C ARG A 46 3.32 3.97 -16.75
N SER A 47 4.17 4.96 -16.54
CA SER A 47 4.51 5.98 -17.55
C SER A 47 5.58 5.51 -18.55
N PHE A 48 6.48 4.62 -18.12
CA PHE A 48 7.59 4.13 -18.95
C PHE A 48 7.64 2.60 -18.98
N PRO A 49 6.86 1.93 -19.86
CA PRO A 49 6.96 0.48 -20.04
C PRO A 49 8.28 0.02 -20.68
N GLN A 50 9.05 0.91 -21.35
CA GLN A 50 10.20 0.53 -22.19
C GLN A 50 11.60 0.91 -21.65
N ARG A 51 11.73 1.60 -20.50
CA ARG A 51 13.05 2.05 -19.98
C ARG A 51 13.63 1.19 -18.86
N ILE A 52 13.01 0.04 -18.57
CA ILE A 52 13.68 -1.07 -17.88
C ILE A 52 14.54 -1.86 -18.89
N GLN A 53 15.10 -1.18 -19.90
CA GLN A 53 16.26 -1.70 -20.59
C GLN A 53 17.37 -1.74 -19.55
N ARG A 54 17.56 -2.94 -18.98
CA ARG A 54 18.78 -3.32 -18.28
C ARG A 54 19.92 -2.76 -19.12
N ARG A 55 20.65 -1.77 -18.60
CA ARG A 55 21.89 -1.33 -19.25
C ARG A 55 22.70 -2.60 -19.43
N LYS A 56 22.86 -3.08 -20.66
CA LYS A 56 23.78 -4.18 -20.93
C LYS A 56 25.15 -3.63 -20.53
N PRO A 57 25.87 -4.25 -19.59
CA PRO A 57 27.26 -3.89 -19.41
C PRO A 57 27.97 -4.24 -20.73
N THR A 58 28.53 -3.22 -21.38
CA THR A 58 29.71 -3.45 -22.24
C THR A 58 30.84 -3.95 -21.37
#